data_AF-Q2IYD1-F1
#
_entry.id   AF-Q2IYD1-F1
#
_cell.length_a   1.000
_cell.length_b   1.000
_cell.length_c   1.000
_cell.angle_alpha   90.00
_cell.angle_beta   90.00
_cell.angle_gamma   90.00
#
_symmetry.space_group_name_H-M   'P 1'
#
loop_
_entity.id
_entity.type
_entity.pdbx_description
1 polymer ?
#
loop_
_entity_poly.entity_id
_entity_poly.type
_entity_poly.pdbx_seq_one_letter_code
_entity_poly.pdbx_strand_id
1 'polypeptide(L)'
;MVQAHPTSLATPPDTRADTLSEALTRILGGILAAKGGLPDDVDLSTATFTSLDFNSVDYLEFVLNAEADLNLDIPDEAVLDPSLCSVATWAAWLAAHADELATPAIGSAGA
;
A
#
# COMPACT_ATOMS: atom_id res chain seq x y z
N MET A 1 29.40 8.10 39.11
CA MET A 1 28.31 7.15 38.78
C MET A 1 27.47 7.78 37.68
N VAL A 2 27.24 7.02 36.62
CA VAL A 2 26.87 7.48 35.26
C VAL A 2 25.40 7.92 35.19
N GLN A 3 25.14 9.05 34.52
CA GLN A 3 23.78 9.46 34.14
C GLN A 3 23.30 8.55 33.01
N ALA A 4 22.13 7.93 33.18
CA ALA A 4 21.44 7.24 32.11
C ALA A 4 20.61 8.25 31.30
N HIS A 5 21.04 8.54 30.08
CA HIS A 5 20.14 9.11 29.07
C HIS A 5 19.11 8.05 28.66
N PRO A 6 17.82 8.37 28.50
CA PRO A 6 16.92 7.52 27.75
C PRO A 6 17.35 7.57 26.29
N THR A 7 17.98 6.49 25.81
CA THR A 7 18.12 6.25 24.38
C THR A 7 16.72 6.31 23.78
N SER A 8 16.49 7.30 22.93
CA SER A 8 15.31 7.40 22.08
C SER A 8 15.15 6.07 21.37
N LEU A 9 14.04 5.38 21.63
CA LEU A 9 13.65 4.17 20.93
C LEU A 9 13.39 4.59 19.47
N ALA A 10 14.40 4.49 18.61
CA ALA A 10 14.15 4.40 17.19
C ALA A 10 13.41 3.07 16.99
N THR A 11 12.08 3.16 16.93
CA THR A 11 11.21 2.06 16.52
C THR A 11 11.75 1.54 15.18
N PRO A 12 12.04 0.24 15.02
CA PRO A 12 12.44 -0.27 13.72
C PRO A 12 11.29 -0.02 12.73
N PRO A 13 11.56 0.48 11.51
CA PRO A 13 10.55 0.64 10.46
C PRO A 13 10.01 -0.70 9.90
N ASP A 14 10.31 -1.83 10.53
CA ASP A 14 10.01 -3.18 10.03
C ASP A 14 8.58 -3.67 10.35
N THR A 15 7.56 -2.84 10.13
CA THR A 15 6.20 -3.39 10.01
C THR A 15 5.92 -3.61 8.54
N ARG A 16 5.44 -4.81 8.16
CA ARG A 16 5.05 -5.14 6.77
C ARG A 16 4.20 -4.06 6.09
N ALA A 17 3.36 -3.38 6.87
CA ALA A 17 2.56 -2.24 6.44
C ALA A 17 3.39 -1.04 5.96
N ASP A 18 4.54 -0.76 6.56
CA ASP A 18 5.43 0.34 6.16
C ASP A 18 6.03 0.08 4.77
N THR A 19 6.56 -1.14 4.55
CA THR A 19 7.07 -1.57 3.24
C THR A 19 5.98 -1.56 2.17
N LEU A 20 4.76 -2.00 2.51
CA LEU A 20 3.61 -1.94 1.62
C LEU A 20 3.21 -0.50 1.33
N SER A 21 3.22 0.38 2.33
CA SER A 21 2.92 1.80 2.18
C SER A 21 3.89 2.49 1.23
N GLU A 22 5.19 2.21 1.34
CA GLU A 22 6.20 2.74 0.42
C GLU A 22 5.98 2.25 -1.03
N ALA A 23 5.68 0.96 -1.20
CA ALA A 23 5.41 0.38 -2.52
C ALA A 23 4.15 0.97 -3.16
N LEU A 24 3.05 1.03 -2.41
CA LEU A 24 1.78 1.60 -2.88
C LEU A 24 1.91 3.11 -3.14
N THR A 25 2.65 3.84 -2.31
CA THR A 25 2.96 5.26 -2.54
C THR A 25 3.70 5.46 -3.86
N ARG A 26 4.66 4.59 -4.19
CA ARG A 26 5.38 4.61 -5.47
C ARG A 26 4.45 4.37 -6.66
N ILE A 27 3.55 3.38 -6.55
CA ILE A 27 2.56 3.06 -7.57
C ILE A 27 1.63 4.25 -7.80
N LEU A 28 1.04 4.78 -6.73
CA LEU A 28 0.16 5.95 -6.78
C LEU A 28 0.87 7.15 -7.40
N GLY A 29 2.13 7.39 -7.01
CA GLY A 29 2.93 8.47 -7.57
C GLY A 29 3.20 8.31 -9.07
N GLY A 30 3.38 7.08 -9.55
CA GLY A 30 3.51 6.78 -10.98
C GLY A 30 2.25 7.12 -11.78
N ILE A 31 1.08 6.75 -11.26
CA ILE A 31 -0.22 7.05 -11.88
C ILE A 31 -0.46 8.57 -11.94
N LEU A 32 -0.22 9.28 -10.84
CA LEU A 32 -0.36 10.74 -10.79
C LEU A 32 0.62 11.46 -11.73
N ALA A 33 1.87 10.99 -11.79
CA ALA A 33 2.86 11.55 -12.72
C ALA A 33 2.43 11.37 -14.18
N ALA A 34 1.86 10.21 -14.55
CA ALA A 34 1.34 9.97 -15.89
C ALA A 34 0.14 10.87 -16.24
N LYS A 35 -0.68 11.24 -15.25
CA LYS A 35 -1.90 12.05 -15.41
C LYS A 35 -1.63 13.55 -15.60
N GLY A 36 -0.45 14.05 -15.20
CA GLY A 36 -0.11 15.46 -15.40
C GLY A 36 0.68 16.11 -14.26
N GLY A 37 1.07 15.34 -13.24
CA GLY A 37 2.02 15.80 -12.22
C GLY A 37 1.67 15.31 -10.82
N LEU A 38 2.68 15.32 -9.96
CA LEU A 38 2.54 15.06 -8.54
C LEU A 38 2.15 16.36 -7.82
N PRO A 39 1.17 16.35 -6.91
CA PRO A 39 0.99 17.47 -6.00
C PRO A 39 2.24 17.62 -5.11
N ASP A 40 2.99 18.72 -5.27
CA ASP A 40 4.29 18.98 -4.62
C ASP A 40 4.26 18.96 -3.07
N ASP A 41 3.09 19.10 -2.43
CA ASP A 41 2.95 19.23 -0.97
C ASP A 41 1.98 18.19 -0.35
N VAL A 42 1.65 17.12 -1.07
CA VAL A 42 0.70 16.11 -0.55
C VAL A 42 1.43 14.85 -0.14
N ASP A 43 1.20 14.45 1.11
CA ASP A 43 1.59 13.14 1.60
C ASP A 43 0.68 12.05 1.00
N LEU A 44 1.17 11.41 -0.05
CA LEU A 44 0.48 10.34 -0.76
C LEU A 44 0.17 9.12 0.10
N SER A 45 0.91 8.92 1.20
CA SER A 45 0.68 7.78 2.09
C SER A 45 -0.65 7.90 2.85
N THR A 46 -1.06 9.14 3.19
CA THR A 46 -2.26 9.41 3.99
C THR A 46 -3.38 10.11 3.23
N ALA A 47 -3.09 10.69 2.06
CA ALA A 47 -4.07 11.34 1.22
C ALA A 47 -5.17 10.36 0.76
N THR A 48 -6.42 10.81 0.82
CA THR A 48 -7.53 10.03 0.24
C THR A 48 -7.52 10.14 -1.27
N PHE A 49 -7.89 9.07 -1.97
CA PHE A 49 -8.01 9.06 -3.42
C PHE A 49 -8.96 10.15 -3.93
N THR A 50 -10.05 10.43 -3.22
CA THR A 50 -10.95 11.55 -3.57
C THR A 50 -10.24 12.91 -3.51
N SER A 51 -9.37 13.15 -2.52
CA SER A 51 -8.59 14.39 -2.41
C SER A 51 -7.55 14.55 -3.53
N LEU A 52 -7.15 13.45 -4.17
CA LEU A 52 -6.20 13.42 -5.28
C LEU A 52 -6.88 13.52 -6.65
N ASP A 53 -8.18 13.84 -6.70
CA ASP A 53 -9.00 13.83 -7.91
C ASP A 53 -8.94 12.47 -8.65
N PHE A 54 -8.75 11.40 -7.87
CA PHE A 54 -8.58 10.04 -8.39
C PHE A 54 -9.95 9.47 -8.75
N ASN A 55 -10.13 9.12 -10.02
CA ASN A 55 -11.38 8.56 -10.50
C ASN A 55 -11.40 7.03 -10.37
N SER A 56 -12.51 6.39 -10.73
CA SER A 56 -12.65 4.92 -10.63
C SER A 56 -11.70 4.14 -11.54
N VAL A 57 -11.30 4.70 -12.69
CA VAL A 57 -10.31 4.07 -13.59
C VAL A 57 -8.92 4.16 -12.97
N ASP A 58 -8.54 5.33 -12.45
CA ASP A 58 -7.26 5.53 -11.74
C ASP A 58 -7.17 4.57 -10.54
N TYR A 59 -8.27 4.42 -9.79
CA TYR A 59 -8.36 3.50 -8.66
C TYR A 59 -8.16 2.05 -9.05
N LEU A 60 -8.82 1.58 -10.12
CA LEU A 60 -8.62 0.22 -10.62
C LEU A 60 -7.19 0.02 -11.14
N GLU A 61 -6.61 1.01 -11.82
CA GLU A 61 -5.21 0.97 -12.24
C GLU A 61 -4.26 0.85 -11.04
N PHE A 62 -4.53 1.58 -9.95
CA PHE A 62 -3.76 1.45 -8.70
C PHE A 62 -3.83 0.02 -8.13
N VAL A 63 -5.02 -0.56 -8.02
CA VAL A 63 -5.20 -1.93 -7.52
C VAL A 63 -4.48 -2.94 -8.41
N LEU A 64 -4.66 -2.87 -9.72
CA LEU A 64 -4.03 -3.80 -10.67
C LEU A 64 -2.50 -3.71 -10.65
N ASN A 65 -1.94 -2.51 -10.54
CA ASN A 65 -0.50 -2.34 -10.37
C ASN A 65 -0.02 -2.90 -9.02
N ALA A 66 -0.80 -2.75 -7.95
CA ALA A 66 -0.48 -3.34 -6.65
C ALA A 66 -0.48 -4.87 -6.70
N GLU A 67 -1.47 -5.49 -7.35
CA GLU A 67 -1.50 -6.95 -7.58
C GLU A 67 -0.28 -7.43 -8.35
N ALA A 68 0.05 -6.75 -9.45
CA ALA A 68 1.15 -7.12 -10.32
C ALA A 68 2.52 -6.94 -9.65
N ASP A 69 2.79 -5.79 -9.02
CA ASP A 69 4.09 -5.47 -8.42
C ASP A 69 4.34 -6.26 -7.13
N LEU A 70 3.28 -6.57 -6.37
CA LEU A 70 3.39 -7.26 -5.09
C LEU A 70 3.08 -8.76 -5.18
N ASN A 71 2.68 -9.26 -6.35
CA ASN A 71 2.25 -10.63 -6.59
C ASN A 71 1.16 -11.06 -5.59
N LEU A 72 0.07 -10.30 -5.59
CA LEU A 72 -1.10 -10.50 -4.73
C LEU A 72 -2.33 -10.81 -5.59
N ASP A 73 -3.28 -11.52 -5.01
CA ASP A 73 -4.62 -11.73 -5.56
C ASP A 73 -5.62 -10.95 -4.69
N ILE A 74 -6.00 -9.73 -5.10
CA ILE A 74 -6.86 -8.84 -4.31
C ILE A 74 -8.32 -9.18 -4.63
N PRO A 75 -9.14 -9.57 -3.64
CA PRO A 75 -10.54 -9.91 -3.86
C PRO A 75 -11.35 -8.67 -4.26
N ASP A 76 -12.33 -8.86 -5.14
CA ASP A 76 -13.24 -7.79 -5.60
C ASP A 76 -13.94 -7.09 -4.43
N GLU A 77 -14.23 -7.80 -3.34
CA GLU A 77 -14.83 -7.24 -2.13
C GLU A 77 -13.94 -6.16 -1.48
N ALA A 78 -12.61 -6.33 -1.53
CA ALA A 78 -11.68 -5.32 -1.05
C ALA A 78 -11.68 -4.11 -1.99
N VAL A 79 -11.71 -4.33 -3.31
CA VAL A 79 -11.79 -3.25 -4.30
C VAL A 79 -13.04 -2.38 -4.09
N LEU A 80 -14.15 -2.99 -3.67
CA LEU A 80 -15.41 -2.30 -3.40
C LEU A 80 -15.53 -1.73 -1.97
N ASP A 81 -14.55 -1.95 -1.10
CA ASP A 81 -14.59 -1.46 0.28
C ASP A 81 -14.30 0.05 0.36
N PRO A 82 -15.29 0.89 0.76
CA PRO A 82 -15.08 2.33 0.88
C PRO A 82 -14.06 2.73 1.96
N SER A 83 -13.68 1.80 2.86
CA SER A 83 -12.63 2.02 3.86
C SER A 83 -11.23 2.05 3.24
N LEU A 84 -11.04 1.42 2.08
CA LEU A 84 -9.76 1.35 1.35
C LEU A 84 -9.58 2.56 0.42
N CYS A 85 -9.68 3.75 1.00
CA CYS A 85 -9.67 5.02 0.29
C CYS A 85 -8.31 5.76 0.29
N SER A 86 -7.24 5.16 0.81
CA SER A 86 -5.90 5.77 0.91
C SER A 86 -4.82 4.69 0.87
N VAL A 87 -3.56 5.08 0.63
CA VAL A 87 -2.42 4.16 0.69
C VAL A 87 -2.28 3.55 2.10
N ALA A 88 -2.44 4.34 3.16
CA ALA A 88 -2.34 3.85 4.53
C ALA A 88 -3.38 2.77 4.85
N THR A 89 -4.63 2.95 4.40
CA THR A 89 -5.69 1.95 4.63
C THR A 89 -5.45 0.69 3.81
N TRP A 90 -4.99 0.81 2.56
CA TRP A 90 -4.56 -0.33 1.75
C TRP A 90 -3.38 -1.07 2.38
N ALA A 91 -2.33 -0.36 2.80
CA ALA A 91 -1.14 -0.95 3.38
C ALA A 91 -1.45 -1.72 4.67
N ALA A 92 -2.32 -1.17 5.52
CA ALA A 92 -2.78 -1.84 6.73
C ALA A 92 -3.62 -3.08 6.42
N TRP A 93 -4.55 -2.98 5.45
CA TRP A 93 -5.41 -4.09 5.05
C TRP A 93 -4.60 -5.23 4.42
N LEU A 94 -3.72 -4.91 3.48
CA LEU A 94 -2.82 -5.89 2.86
C LEU A 94 -1.93 -6.56 3.90
N ALA A 95 -1.36 -5.80 4.85
CA ALA A 95 -0.54 -6.37 5.91
C ALA A 95 -1.31 -7.37 6.79
N ALA A 96 -2.60 -7.13 7.03
CA ALA A 96 -3.47 -8.01 7.80
C ALA A 96 -3.89 -9.27 7.04
N HIS A 97 -4.04 -9.20 5.71
CA HIS A 97 -4.53 -10.31 4.87
C HIS A 97 -3.43 -10.99 4.03
N ALA A 98 -2.17 -10.63 4.22
CA ALA A 98 -1.10 -11.08 3.33
C ALA A 98 -0.82 -12.59 3.31
N ASP A 99 -1.33 -13.37 4.27
CA ASP A 99 -1.27 -14.84 4.22
C ASP A 99 -2.31 -15.42 3.25
N GLU A 100 -3.45 -14.74 3.12
CA GLU A 100 -4.60 -15.13 2.28
C GLU A 100 -4.43 -14.66 0.83
N LEU A 101 -3.78 -13.50 0.64
CA LEU A 101 -3.59 -12.86 -0.66
C LEU A 101 -2.40 -13.41 -1.46
N ALA A 102 -1.53 -14.20 -0.83
CA ALA A 102 -0.36 -14.74 -1.49
C ALA A 102 -0.83 -15.76 -2.54
N THR A 103 -0.73 -15.39 -3.82
CA THR A 103 -1.08 -16.31 -4.92
C THR A 103 -0.21 -17.55 -4.78
N PRO A 104 -0.78 -18.75 -4.54
CA PRO A 104 0.01 -19.95 -4.43
C PRO A 104 0.71 -20.18 -5.77
N ALA A 105 2.04 -20.27 -5.74
CA ALA A 105 2.81 -20.62 -6.91
C ALA A 105 2.22 -21.92 -7.50
N ILE A 106 1.79 -21.87 -8.76
CA ILE A 106 1.32 -23.04 -9.51
C ILE A 106 2.45 -24.09 -9.47
N GLY A 107 2.34 -25.08 -8.57
CA GLY A 107 3.41 -26.04 -8.31
C GLY A 107 3.28 -26.87 -7.03
N SER A 108 2.46 -26.47 -6.05
CA SER A 108 2.31 -27.19 -4.77
C SER A 108 1.09 -28.11 -4.73
N ALA A 109 0.82 -28.85 -5.81
CA ALA A 109 -0.16 -29.93 -5.81
C ALA A 109 0.48 -31.19 -6.39
N GLY A 110 1.06 -32.01 -5.51
CA GLY A 110 1.48 -33.35 -5.86
C GLY A 110 2.73 -33.85 -5.13
N ALA A 111 2.54 -34.41 -3.93
CA ALA A 111 3.31 -35.54 -3.43
C ALA A 111 2.45 -36.32 -2.43
#